data_AF-A0A951X7A6-F1
#
_entry.id   AF-A0A951X7A6-F1
#
_cell.length_a   1.000
_cell.length_b   1.000
_cell.length_c   1.000
_cell.angle_alpha   90.00
_cell.angle_beta   90.00
_cell.angle_gamma   90.00
#
_symmetry.space_group_name_H-M   'P 1'
#
loop_
_entity.id
_entity.type
_entity.pdbx_description
1 polymer ?
#
loop_
_entity_poly.entity_id
_entity_poly.type
_entity_poly.pdbx_seq_one_letter_code
_entity_poly.pdbx_strand_id
1 'polypeptide(L)' 'MVVVMAGFVDFEITWRADVFSGAPQESSAAAYGTVGINVRARKPRTEAEWDAALAALSCEIPDRPASP' A
#
# COMPACT_ATOMS: atom_id res chain seq x y z
N MET A 1 0.32 5.34 -6.84
CA MET A 1 -0.02 6.76 -7.09
C MET A 1 -0.34 7.55 -5.82
N VAL A 2 -1.31 7.11 -5.00
CA VAL A 2 -1.79 7.90 -3.84
C VAL A 2 -0.73 8.17 -2.76
N VAL A 3 0.21 7.26 -2.52
CA VAL A 3 1.26 7.42 -1.49
C VAL A 3 2.20 8.59 -1.80
N VAL A 4 2.69 8.67 -3.04
CA VAL A 4 3.56 9.77 -3.48
C VAL A 4 2.79 11.08 -3.50
N MET A 5 1.55 11.10 -4.00
CA MET A 5 0.69 12.30 -3.94
C MET A 5 0.42 12.78 -2.50
N ALA A 6 0.46 11.88 -1.52
CA ALA A 6 0.35 12.22 -0.10
C ALA A 6 1.69 12.69 0.54
N GLY A 7 2.77 12.79 -0.24
CA GLY A 7 4.09 13.25 0.21
C GLY A 7 4.98 12.16 0.82
N PHE A 8 4.70 10.88 0.56
CA PHE A 8 5.46 9.76 1.08
C PHE A 8 6.08 8.92 -0.04
N VAL A 9 7.19 8.27 0.28
CA VAL A 9 7.90 7.28 -0.56
C VAL A 9 7.97 5.95 0.20
N ASP A 10 8.31 4.88 -0.52
CA ASP A 10 8.46 3.50 -0.02
C ASP A 10 7.28 3.00 0.83
N PHE A 11 6.21 2.56 0.15
CA PHE A 11 5.07 1.92 0.78
C PHE A 11 5.29 0.41 0.92
N GLU A 12 5.17 -0.10 2.14
CA GLU A 12 5.23 -1.53 2.42
C GLU A 12 4.15 -1.96 3.43
N ILE A 13 3.63 -3.17 3.27
CA ILE A 13 2.85 -3.84 4.31
C ILE A 13 3.85 -4.57 5.21
N THR A 14 3.99 -4.12 6.45
CA THR A 14 4.99 -4.65 7.39
C THR A 14 4.47 -5.84 8.18
N TRP A 15 3.15 -5.99 8.28
CA TRP A 15 2.52 -7.09 8.99
C TRP A 15 1.08 -7.27 8.53
N ARG A 16 0.63 -8.53 8.50
CA ARG A 16 -0.75 -8.91 8.23
C ARG A 16 -1.11 -10.10 9.11
N ALA A 17 -2.17 -10.00 9.89
CA ALA A 17 -2.75 -11.17 10.55
C ALA A 17 -4.26 -11.05 10.71
N ASP A 18 -4.87 -12.20 10.97
CA ASP A 18 -6.21 -12.26 11.52
C ASP A 18 -6.13 -11.84 12.99
N VAL A 19 -6.58 -10.61 13.28
CA VAL A 19 -6.47 -10.02 14.62
C VAL A 19 -7.58 -10.50 15.55
N PHE A 20 -8.61 -11.13 14.99
CA PHE A 20 -9.81 -11.49 15.72
C PHE A 20 -9.86 -12.98 16.03
N SER A 21 -9.13 -13.84 15.32
CA SER A 21 -9.06 -15.26 15.63
C SER A 21 -8.54 -15.53 17.05
N GLY A 22 -9.35 -16.18 17.89
CA GLY A 22 -9.01 -16.62 19.24
C GLY A 22 -9.09 -15.51 20.31
N ALA A 23 -9.56 -14.31 19.98
CA ALA A 23 -9.72 -13.23 20.96
C ALA A 23 -10.98 -13.47 21.83
N PRO A 24 -10.95 -13.23 23.16
CA PRO A 24 -12.12 -13.40 24.04
C PRO A 24 -13.34 -12.53 23.65
N GLN A 25 -13.11 -11.54 22.79
CA GLN A 25 -14.08 -10.58 22.30
C GLN A 25 -14.10 -10.61 20.76
N GLU A 26 -14.15 -11.82 20.17
CA GLU A 26 -14.37 -11.99 18.73
C GLU A 26 -15.63 -11.22 18.32
N SER A 27 -15.41 -10.02 17.77
CA SER A 27 -16.46 -9.21 17.17
C SER A 27 -16.88 -9.87 15.85
N SER A 28 -18.04 -9.47 15.31
CA SER A 28 -18.53 -9.94 14.01
C SER A 28 -17.51 -9.78 12.87
N ALA A 29 -16.50 -8.92 13.03
CA ALA A 29 -15.36 -8.77 12.13
C ALA A 29 -14.62 -10.09 11.81
N ALA A 30 -14.55 -11.04 12.76
CA ALA A 30 -13.97 -12.37 12.53
C ALA A 30 -14.78 -13.17 11.49
N ALA A 31 -16.12 -13.15 11.60
CA ALA A 31 -17.02 -13.85 10.68
C ALA A 31 -16.96 -13.32 9.24
N TYR A 32 -16.54 -12.07 9.06
CA TYR A 32 -16.31 -11.44 7.76
C TYR A 32 -14.86 -11.58 7.25
N GLY A 33 -13.99 -12.32 7.95
CA GLY A 33 -12.61 -12.54 7.54
C GLY A 33 -11.74 -11.27 7.59
N THR A 34 -12.04 -10.37 8.51
CA THR A 34 -11.33 -9.08 8.62
C THR A 34 -9.90 -9.31 9.11
N VAL A 35 -8.93 -8.86 8.32
CA VAL A 35 -7.50 -8.90 8.69
C VAL A 35 -7.00 -7.52 9.10
N GLY A 36 -6.12 -7.48 10.10
CA GLY A 36 -5.35 -6.29 10.42
C GLY A 36 -4.12 -6.21 9.53
N ILE A 37 -3.83 -5.01 9.04
CA ILE A 37 -2.62 -4.72 8.30
C ILE A 37 -1.89 -3.54 8.94
N ASN A 38 -0.58 -3.67 9.11
CA ASN A 38 0.28 -2.54 9.37
C ASN A 38 0.95 -2.14 8.06
N VAL A 39 0.90 -0.84 7.78
CA VAL A 39 1.57 -0.25 6.63
C VAL A 39 2.61 0.74 7.10
N ARG A 40 3.69 0.83 6.35
CA ARG A 40 4.72 1.84 6.54
C ARG A 40 4.86 2.60 5.23
N ALA A 41 4.90 3.92 5.36
CA ALA A 41 5.36 4.84 4.34
C ALA A 41 6.29 5.84 5.02
N ARG A 42 7.25 6.40 4.30
CA ARG A 42 8.23 7.33 4.87
C ARG A 42 8.30 8.62 4.09
N LYS A 43 8.79 9.69 4.72
CA LYS A 43 9.14 10.91 3.98
C LYS A 43 10.39 10.66 3.12
N PRO A 44 10.49 11.29 1.94
CA PRO A 44 11.74 11.32 1.20
C PRO A 44 12.81 12.01 2.05
N ARG A 45 14.05 11.53 1.98
CA ARG A 45 15.20 12.09 2.70
C ARG A 45 15.87 13.21 1.90
N THR A 46 15.64 13.25 0.60
CA THR A 46 16.23 14.22 -0.34
C THR A 46 15.23 14.59 -1.45
N GLU A 47 15.45 15.73 -2.11
CA GLU A 47 14.66 16.14 -3.27
C GLU A 47 14.85 15.20 -4.46
N ALA A 48 16.08 14.74 -4.73
CA ALA A 48 16.36 13.80 -5.82
C ALA A 48 15.56 12.48 -5.68
N GLU A 49 15.38 12.01 -4.45
CA GLU A 49 14.57 10.83 -4.15
C GLU A 49 13.08 11.08 -4.39
N TRP A 50 12.61 12.27 -4.07
CA TRP A 50 11.24 12.69 -4.36
C TRP A 50 10.99 12.80 -5.87
N ASP A 51 11.91 13.40 -6.62
CA ASP A 51 11.83 13.52 -8.07
C ASP A 51 11.84 12.15 -8.76
N ALA A 52 12.67 11.22 -8.28
CA ALA A 52 12.69 9.84 -8.76
C ALA A 52 11.36 9.13 -8.47
N ALA A 53 10.79 9.32 -7.28
CA ALA A 53 9.49 8.75 -6.93
C ALA A 53 8.39 9.33 -7.83
N LEU A 54 8.38 10.64 -8.09
CA LEU A 54 7.46 11.31 -9.01
C LEU A 54 7.58 10.78 -10.44
N ALA A 55 8.80 10.62 -10.95
CA ALA A 55 9.06 10.07 -12.28
C ALA A 55 8.54 8.63 -12.42
N ALA A 56 8.63 7.81 -11.37
CA ALA A 56 8.08 6.46 -11.37
C ALA A 56 6.54 6.41 -11.42
N LEU A 57 5.83 7.49 -11.05
CA LEU A 57 4.38 7.57 -11.28
C LEU A 57 4.04 7.83 -12.73
N SER A 58 4.91 8.52 -13.46
CA SER A 58 4.69 8.84 -14.87
C SER A 58 4.92 7.66 -15.82
N CYS A 59 5.11 6.43 -15.31
CA CYS A 59 5.14 5.24 -16.17
C CYS A 59 3.83 5.14 -16.97
N GLU A 60 3.94 5.33 -18.28
CA GLU A 60 2.86 5.11 -19.24
C GLU A 60 2.31 3.69 -19.07
N ILE A 61 0.99 3.56 -19.00
CA ILE A 61 0.34 2.25 -19.05
C ILE A 61 0.58 1.73 -20.47
N PRO A 62 1.31 0.63 -20.68
CA PRO A 62 1.49 0.08 -22.02
C PRO A 62 0.12 -0.25 -22.60
N ASP A 63 -0.14 0.17 -23.84
CA ASP A 63 -1.38 -0.14 -24.53
C ASP A 63 -1.60 -1.66 -24.51
N ARG A 64 -2.80 -2.07 -24.09
CA ARG A 64 -3.20 -3.47 -24.13
C ARG A 64 -3.10 -3.91 -25.59
N PRO A 65 -2.31 -4.95 -25.94
CA PRO A 65 -2.31 -5.45 -27.30
C PRO A 65 -3.75 -5.86 -27.64
N ALA A 66 -4.28 -5.34 -28.74
CA ALA A 66 -5.58 -5.75 -29.24
C ALA A 66 -5.54 -7.27 -29.45
N SER A 67 -6.39 -8.01 -28.72
CA SER A 67 -6.57 -9.43 -29.00
C SER A 67 -7.03 -9.61 -30.45
N PRO A 68 -6.50 -10.61 -31.18
CA PRO A 68 -6.97 -10.97 -32.51
C PRO A 68 -8.43 -11.42 -32.50
#